data_AF-A0A813IL84-F1
#
_entry.id   AF-A0A813IL84-F1
#
_cell.length_a   1.000
_cell.length_b   1.000
_cell.length_c   1.000
_cell.angle_alpha   90.00
_cell.angle_beta   90.00
_cell.angle_gamma   90.00
#
_symmetry.space_group_name_H-M   'P 1'
#
loop_
_entity.id
_entity.type
_entity.pdbx_description
1 polymer ?
#
loop_
_entity_poly.entity_id
_entity_poly.type
_entity_poly.pdbx_seq_one_letter_code
_entity_poly.pdbx_strand_id
1 'polypeptide(L)'
;MARPLHRWVGHLRPARAAPWAFLRSIGFQPEAMQRARWLATCIQPSPAADSLRTSVERGPSRSTVPATLPIFLRRCPGPDSEACAPAVLDLDRLEVMIAEARQRRSIRLKHASPRKPTADGKWLCCSCKIYMPAGDFYRRSKYPDVPIRSDCMGCERKLRQTLFANASRLVYNARSRSKKRNEICILTLDHVLDLLLHQKGRCAYSGVVIETLFSNSHWRWSLERKNNLAGYSPDNCVLIAAEFNTSDYSRPAGVRTSNVIGTAQWSAEKVIYVFGARLINIERSKLAAEVLGARFSIRTYTKPIQQKNIANAAGEFCCRGCNSYKPAADFSKQAAATNGLKGICKKCTSEHNRRYRETLRGQVVILMCLARARSRIRRQAFSLEVDDVLDMVYLQGGRCHYSGVPLQYKRIHADWRMSLERLDNSIGYTKVNCVLTAIEFNTPDYSRNRCTEQVYGTAQWSQAKVTHVWGSVPAESVSFPLPLDSA
;
A
#
# COMPACT_ATOMS: atom_id res chain seq x y z
N MET A 1 -19.44 -53.64 7.33
CA MET A 1 -20.15 -52.99 6.21
C MET A 1 -19.28 -51.87 5.65
N ALA A 2 -18.47 -52.20 4.65
CA ALA A 2 -17.60 -51.24 3.96
C ALA A 2 -18.34 -50.64 2.76
N ARG A 3 -18.29 -49.32 2.58
CA ARG A 3 -18.75 -48.65 1.36
C ARG A 3 -17.54 -48.12 0.58
N PRO A 4 -17.45 -48.35 -0.75
CA PRO A 4 -16.35 -47.86 -1.56
C PRO A 4 -16.60 -46.41 -2.02
N LEU A 5 -15.52 -45.61 -2.03
CA LEU A 5 -15.49 -44.27 -2.61
C LEU A 5 -15.25 -44.37 -4.11
N HIS A 6 -16.24 -43.99 -4.92
CA HIS A 6 -16.08 -43.81 -6.37
C HIS A 6 -15.33 -42.50 -6.68
N ARG A 7 -14.29 -42.63 -7.49
CA ARG A 7 -13.42 -41.57 -7.99
C ARG A 7 -14.09 -40.90 -9.20
N TRP A 8 -14.48 -39.63 -9.08
CA TRP A 8 -14.91 -38.81 -10.21
C TRP A 8 -13.70 -38.19 -10.90
N VAL A 9 -13.46 -38.54 -12.17
CA VAL A 9 -12.50 -37.88 -13.05
C VAL A 9 -13.29 -36.93 -13.96
N GLY A 10 -13.26 -35.64 -13.62
CA GLY A 10 -13.84 -34.58 -14.46
C GLY A 10 -12.77 -34.00 -15.39
N HIS A 11 -12.92 -34.21 -16.70
CA HIS A 11 -12.13 -33.52 -17.72
C HIS A 11 -12.45 -32.02 -17.72
N LEU A 12 -11.47 -31.19 -17.36
CA LEU A 12 -11.50 -29.74 -17.55
C LEU A 12 -11.19 -29.41 -19.01
N ARG A 13 -12.16 -28.81 -19.72
CA ARG A 13 -11.92 -28.14 -21.00
C ARG A 13 -11.20 -26.79 -20.75
N PRO A 14 -10.25 -26.36 -21.59
CA PRO A 14 -9.59 -25.08 -21.44
C PRO A 14 -10.55 -23.92 -21.74
N ALA A 15 -10.56 -22.94 -20.83
CA ALA A 15 -11.27 -21.68 -21.01
C ALA A 15 -10.64 -20.87 -22.15
N ARG A 16 -11.48 -20.40 -23.07
CA ARG A 16 -11.12 -19.62 -24.26
C ARG A 16 -10.53 -18.26 -23.89
N ALA A 17 -9.55 -17.84 -24.69
CA ALA A 17 -9.01 -16.49 -24.75
C ALA A 17 -10.11 -15.47 -25.13
N ALA A 18 -10.39 -14.49 -24.27
CA ALA A 18 -11.18 -13.31 -24.63
C ALA A 18 -10.94 -12.05 -23.76
N PRO A 19 -9.74 -11.42 -23.75
CA PRO A 19 -9.61 -10.01 -23.35
C PRO A 19 -9.62 -9.03 -24.53
N TRP A 20 -9.31 -9.49 -25.75
CA TRP A 20 -8.92 -8.60 -26.86
C TRP A 20 -10.09 -7.93 -27.59
N ALA A 21 -11.28 -8.55 -27.60
CA ALA A 21 -12.45 -7.99 -28.27
C ALA A 21 -13.02 -6.75 -27.54
N PHE A 22 -12.90 -6.72 -26.21
CA PHE A 22 -13.41 -5.62 -25.38
C PHE A 22 -12.57 -4.33 -25.51
N LEU A 23 -11.26 -4.47 -25.75
CA LEU A 23 -10.39 -3.31 -25.94
C LEU A 23 -10.63 -2.64 -27.31
N ARG A 24 -10.98 -3.41 -28.36
CA ARG A 24 -11.35 -2.81 -29.66
C ARG A 24 -12.68 -2.06 -29.63
N SER A 25 -13.65 -2.51 -28.82
CA SER A 25 -14.97 -1.86 -28.73
C SER A 25 -14.97 -0.50 -28.03
N ILE A 26 -13.88 -0.10 -27.37
CA ILE A 26 -13.73 1.22 -26.72
C ILE A 26 -12.79 2.16 -27.49
N GLY A 27 -12.53 1.90 -28.78
CA GLY A 27 -11.71 2.77 -29.63
C GLY A 27 -10.20 2.71 -29.35
N PHE A 28 -9.73 1.63 -28.70
CA PHE A 28 -8.32 1.48 -28.36
C PHE A 28 -7.49 1.12 -29.62
N GLN A 29 -6.78 2.10 -30.17
CA GLN A 29 -5.91 1.96 -31.35
C GLN A 29 -4.63 1.17 -31.02
N PRO A 30 -4.25 0.13 -31.79
CA PRO A 30 -3.00 -0.63 -31.61
C PRO A 30 -1.72 0.24 -31.65
N GLU A 31 -1.79 1.40 -32.31
CA GLU A 31 -0.68 2.34 -32.47
C GLU A 31 -0.24 2.99 -31.14
N ALA A 32 -1.17 3.19 -30.19
CA ALA A 32 -0.82 3.64 -28.84
C ALA A 32 0.01 2.60 -28.08
N MET A 33 -0.20 1.31 -28.38
CA MET A 33 0.57 0.20 -27.81
C MET A 33 1.93 0.02 -28.49
N GLN A 34 2.03 0.29 -29.79
CA GLN A 34 3.32 0.35 -30.49
C GLN A 34 4.13 1.56 -30.03
N ARG A 35 3.52 2.72 -29.76
CA ARG A 35 4.19 3.86 -29.12
C ARG A 35 4.61 3.56 -27.67
N ALA A 36 3.81 2.85 -26.88
CA ALA A 36 4.20 2.44 -25.53
C ALA A 36 5.33 1.38 -25.52
N ARG A 37 5.32 0.43 -26.47
CA ARG A 37 6.44 -0.51 -26.69
C ARG A 37 7.69 0.20 -27.22
N TRP A 38 7.53 1.17 -28.12
CA TRP A 38 8.61 1.98 -28.67
C TRP A 38 9.24 2.91 -27.61
N LEU A 39 8.43 3.53 -26.75
CA LEU A 39 8.89 4.29 -25.58
C LEU A 39 9.60 3.41 -24.55
N ALA A 40 9.20 2.14 -24.40
CA ALA A 40 9.91 1.18 -23.54
C ALA A 40 11.26 0.72 -24.11
N THR A 41 11.49 0.85 -25.43
CA THR A 41 12.78 0.54 -26.08
C THR A 41 13.69 1.75 -26.30
N CYS A 42 13.16 2.99 -26.28
CA CYS A 42 13.92 4.20 -26.67
C CYS A 42 14.39 5.11 -25.52
N ILE A 43 14.41 4.64 -24.26
CA ILE A 43 15.14 5.33 -23.20
C ILE A 43 16.63 4.98 -23.33
N GLN A 44 17.30 5.61 -24.30
CA GLN A 44 18.75 5.73 -24.34
C GLN A 44 19.14 7.07 -23.67
N PRO A 45 20.19 7.13 -22.84
CA PRO A 45 20.65 8.39 -22.28
C PRO A 45 21.24 9.29 -23.39
N SER A 46 20.80 10.55 -23.43
CA SER A 46 21.43 11.58 -24.26
C SER A 46 22.90 11.77 -23.84
N PRO A 47 23.86 11.89 -24.76
CA PRO A 47 25.22 12.27 -24.42
C PRO A 47 25.25 13.73 -23.93
N ALA A 48 26.13 13.95 -22.95
CA ALA A 48 26.28 15.17 -22.18
C ALA A 48 26.65 16.40 -23.03
N ALA A 49 26.12 17.56 -22.63
CA ALA A 49 26.67 18.86 -22.99
C ALA A 49 27.60 19.31 -21.85
N ASP A 50 28.90 19.19 -22.10
CA ASP A 50 29.93 19.94 -21.39
C ASP A 50 29.89 21.39 -21.87
N SER A 51 29.75 22.35 -20.95
CA SER A 51 30.59 23.57 -20.88
C SER A 51 29.98 24.64 -19.97
N LEU A 52 30.87 25.14 -19.09
CA LEU A 52 30.98 26.48 -18.51
C LEU A 52 30.97 26.51 -16.97
N ARG A 53 32.19 26.34 -16.44
CA ARG A 53 32.61 26.88 -15.15
C ARG A 53 32.71 28.40 -15.25
N THR A 54 32.01 29.10 -14.37
CA THR A 54 32.42 30.44 -13.91
C THR A 54 32.68 30.39 -12.42
N SER A 55 33.89 30.81 -12.08
CA SER A 55 34.47 30.99 -10.75
C SER A 55 33.69 32.00 -9.90
N VAL A 56 33.42 31.65 -8.64
CA VAL A 56 32.99 32.59 -7.60
C VAL A 56 33.96 32.50 -6.42
N GLU A 57 34.38 33.68 -5.98
CA GLU A 57 35.43 33.96 -5.01
C GLU A 57 35.09 33.52 -3.57
N ARG A 58 36.14 33.23 -2.79
CA ARG A 58 36.08 32.91 -1.37
C ARG A 58 36.21 34.19 -0.53
N GLY A 59 35.31 34.37 0.43
CA GLY A 59 35.48 35.25 1.58
C GLY A 59 35.48 34.44 2.89
N PRO A 60 36.33 34.75 3.90
CA PRO A 60 36.39 34.01 5.15
C PRO A 60 35.73 34.77 6.32
N SER A 61 35.09 34.05 7.24
CA SER A 61 35.18 34.39 8.68
C SER A 61 34.62 33.29 9.59
N ARG A 62 35.36 33.08 10.67
CA ARG A 62 35.20 32.12 11.76
C ARG A 62 33.95 32.37 12.61
N SER A 63 33.41 31.31 13.21
CA SER A 63 32.88 31.35 14.58
C SER A 63 32.82 29.94 15.17
N THR A 64 33.53 29.75 16.28
CA THR A 64 33.57 28.55 17.12
C THR A 64 32.62 28.74 18.31
N VAL A 65 31.66 27.82 18.48
CA VAL A 65 30.99 27.56 19.77
C VAL A 65 30.74 26.06 19.91
N PRO A 66 31.11 25.42 21.04
CA PRO A 66 30.77 24.02 21.31
C PRO A 66 29.53 23.94 22.20
N ALA A 67 28.53 23.15 21.82
CA ALA A 67 27.52 22.64 22.75
C ALA A 67 26.78 21.43 22.17
N THR A 68 26.68 20.40 23.00
CA THR A 68 26.00 19.13 22.85
C THR A 68 24.46 19.21 22.78
N LEU A 69 23.84 18.24 22.08
CA LEU A 69 22.41 17.82 22.00
C LEU A 69 21.53 18.53 20.94
N PRO A 70 20.42 17.93 20.43
CA PRO A 70 19.93 16.54 20.40
C PRO A 70 19.74 16.02 18.95
N ILE A 71 19.19 14.80 18.80
CA ILE A 71 18.82 14.15 17.53
C ILE A 71 17.83 15.05 16.74
N PHE A 72 18.36 15.92 15.88
CA PHE A 72 17.58 16.56 14.84
C PHE A 72 17.31 15.53 13.74
N LEU A 73 16.03 15.18 13.57
CA LEU A 73 15.53 14.67 12.30
C LEU A 73 15.83 15.75 11.25
N ARG A 74 16.98 15.65 10.56
CA ARG A 74 17.25 16.42 9.36
C ARG A 74 16.08 16.18 8.42
N ARG A 75 15.22 17.19 8.23
CA ARG A 75 14.31 17.25 7.08
C ARG A 75 15.19 17.03 5.84
N CYS A 76 14.85 16.03 5.04
CA CYS A 76 15.49 15.87 3.74
C CYS A 76 15.25 17.17 2.96
N PRO A 77 16.30 17.82 2.43
CA PRO A 77 16.12 19.01 1.60
C PRO A 77 15.36 18.61 0.32
N GLY A 78 14.37 19.40 -0.09
CA GLY A 78 13.58 19.17 -1.32
C GLY A 78 14.38 19.40 -2.60
N PRO A 79 13.77 19.45 -3.80
CA PRO A 79 12.40 19.13 -4.21
C PRO A 79 12.24 17.65 -4.61
N ASP A 80 11.03 17.10 -4.43
CA ASP A 80 10.70 15.67 -4.54
C ASP A 80 10.99 14.98 -5.90
N SER A 81 11.37 15.71 -6.95
CA SER A 81 11.52 15.15 -8.30
C SER A 81 12.83 14.37 -8.51
N GLU A 82 13.98 14.90 -8.10
CA GLU A 82 15.28 14.22 -8.30
C GLU A 82 15.50 13.09 -7.28
N ALA A 83 15.01 13.26 -6.06
CA ALA A 83 15.12 12.26 -4.99
C ALA A 83 14.35 10.95 -5.28
N CYS A 84 13.44 10.97 -6.27
CA CYS A 84 12.62 9.82 -6.63
C CYS A 84 13.21 8.95 -7.75
N ALA A 85 14.38 9.21 -8.33
CA ALA A 85 14.97 8.32 -9.33
C ALA A 85 16.18 7.58 -8.74
N PRO A 86 16.07 6.30 -8.35
CA PRO A 86 17.23 5.55 -7.87
C PRO A 86 18.21 5.36 -9.02
N ALA A 87 19.50 5.39 -8.71
CA ALA A 87 20.55 5.22 -9.71
C ALA A 87 20.38 3.87 -10.42
N VAL A 88 20.40 3.90 -11.75
CA VAL A 88 20.36 2.67 -12.56
C VAL A 88 21.65 1.89 -12.26
N LEU A 89 21.50 0.72 -11.66
CA LEU A 89 22.60 -0.22 -11.57
C LEU A 89 22.79 -0.86 -12.95
N ASP A 90 23.97 -0.68 -13.51
CA ASP A 90 24.41 -1.47 -14.65
C ASP A 90 24.41 -2.98 -14.30
N LEU A 91 24.17 -3.82 -15.30
CA LEU A 91 23.97 -5.25 -15.13
C LEU A 91 25.23 -5.93 -14.56
N ASP A 92 26.41 -5.53 -15.00
CA ASP A 92 27.67 -6.12 -14.53
C ASP A 92 27.87 -5.83 -13.05
N ARG A 93 27.59 -4.59 -12.63
CA ARG A 93 27.63 -4.20 -11.22
C ARG A 93 26.63 -4.99 -10.38
N LEU A 94 25.43 -5.24 -10.91
CA LEU A 94 24.42 -6.05 -10.23
C LEU A 94 24.87 -7.51 -10.05
N GLU A 95 25.48 -8.09 -11.07
CA GLU A 95 26.02 -9.46 -11.01
C GLU A 95 27.13 -9.60 -9.96
N VAL A 96 28.05 -8.63 -9.90
CA VAL A 96 29.09 -8.58 -8.84
C VAL A 96 28.45 -8.53 -7.46
N MET A 97 27.46 -7.64 -7.26
CA MET A 97 26.75 -7.53 -5.97
C MET A 97 26.04 -8.83 -5.58
N ILE A 98 25.48 -9.56 -6.55
CA ILE A 98 24.83 -10.86 -6.34
C ILE A 98 25.86 -11.93 -5.98
N ALA A 99 27.00 -11.97 -6.68
CA ALA A 99 28.10 -12.89 -6.39
C ALA A 99 28.64 -12.69 -4.97
N GLU A 100 28.89 -11.45 -4.56
CA GLU A 100 29.28 -11.11 -3.19
C GLU A 100 28.24 -11.54 -2.16
N ALA A 101 26.95 -11.32 -2.45
CA ALA A 101 25.87 -11.71 -1.56
C ALA A 101 25.82 -13.24 -1.35
N ARG A 102 26.02 -14.02 -2.41
CA ARG A 102 26.12 -15.49 -2.34
C ARG A 102 27.34 -15.93 -1.53
N GLN A 103 28.50 -15.30 -1.75
CA GLN A 103 29.73 -15.62 -1.03
C GLN A 103 29.59 -15.38 0.48
N ARG A 104 29.01 -14.25 0.90
CA ARG A 104 28.81 -13.90 2.33
C ARG A 104 27.98 -14.92 3.11
N ARG A 105 27.04 -15.62 2.45
CA ARG A 105 26.25 -16.70 3.07
C ARG A 105 27.14 -17.79 3.64
N SER A 106 28.19 -18.16 2.92
CA SER A 106 29.10 -19.24 3.31
C SER A 106 29.93 -18.89 4.55
N ILE A 107 30.33 -17.61 4.67
CA ILE A 107 31.15 -17.11 5.79
C ILE A 107 30.35 -17.08 7.09
N ARG A 108 29.09 -16.61 7.06
CA ARG A 108 28.29 -16.43 8.29
C ARG A 108 27.97 -17.75 9.00
N LEU A 109 27.84 -18.85 8.27
CA LEU A 109 27.59 -20.17 8.85
C LEU A 109 28.76 -20.69 9.71
N LYS A 110 29.98 -20.14 9.54
CA LYS A 110 31.18 -20.59 10.25
C LYS A 110 31.47 -19.81 11.55
N HIS A 111 30.69 -18.78 11.88
CA HIS A 111 30.94 -17.92 13.03
C HIS A 111 29.80 -18.01 14.06
N ALA A 112 29.84 -18.99 14.97
CA ALA A 112 28.95 -18.97 16.13
C ALA A 112 29.55 -19.67 17.36
N SER A 113 30.14 -18.88 18.24
CA SER A 113 29.93 -19.05 19.68
C SER A 113 29.94 -17.67 20.35
N PRO A 114 28.97 -17.38 21.24
CA PRO A 114 28.98 -16.13 22.00
C PRO A 114 30.26 -16.06 22.84
N ARG A 115 30.96 -14.93 22.75
CA ARG A 115 32.17 -14.69 23.54
C ARG A 115 31.77 -14.10 24.88
N LYS A 116 32.43 -14.54 25.96
CA LYS A 116 32.31 -13.89 27.27
C LYS A 116 32.87 -12.46 27.19
N PRO A 117 32.32 -11.51 27.94
CA PRO A 117 32.94 -10.20 28.07
C PRO A 117 34.34 -10.34 28.68
N THR A 118 35.23 -9.41 28.36
CA THR A 118 36.50 -9.23 29.07
C THR A 118 36.26 -8.79 30.52
N ALA A 119 37.30 -8.84 31.36
CA ALA A 119 37.20 -8.43 32.76
C ALA A 119 36.72 -6.98 32.94
N ASP A 120 36.98 -6.10 31.97
CA ASP A 120 36.51 -4.71 31.92
C ASP A 120 35.09 -4.55 31.33
N GLY A 121 34.36 -5.65 31.11
CA GLY A 121 32.99 -5.64 30.62
C GLY A 121 32.82 -5.33 29.13
N LYS A 122 33.91 -5.28 28.35
CA LYS A 122 33.85 -5.09 26.90
C LYS A 122 33.55 -6.40 26.17
N TRP A 123 32.90 -6.26 25.02
CA TRP A 123 32.50 -7.36 24.16
C TRP A 123 33.19 -7.23 22.80
N LEU A 124 33.70 -8.33 22.27
CA LEU A 124 34.31 -8.35 20.95
C LEU A 124 33.25 -8.42 19.85
N CYS A 125 33.25 -7.45 18.94
CA CYS A 125 32.43 -7.54 17.73
C CYS A 125 32.94 -8.64 16.80
N CYS A 126 32.06 -9.55 16.40
CA CYS A 126 32.40 -10.64 15.48
C CYS A 126 32.82 -10.16 14.08
N SER A 127 32.29 -9.03 13.62
CA SER A 127 32.60 -8.47 12.30
C SER A 127 33.89 -7.66 12.28
N CYS A 128 34.02 -6.59 13.06
CA CYS A 128 35.20 -5.72 13.02
C CYS A 128 36.35 -6.17 13.94
N LYS A 129 36.14 -7.16 14.81
CA LYS A 129 37.13 -7.65 15.78
C LYS A 129 37.63 -6.57 16.77
N ILE A 130 36.80 -5.57 17.06
CA ILE A 130 37.09 -4.53 18.05
C ILE A 130 36.30 -4.82 19.34
N TYR A 131 36.95 -4.68 20.50
CA TYR A 131 36.31 -4.74 21.82
C TYR A 131 35.60 -3.42 22.13
N MET A 132 34.31 -3.48 22.44
CA MET A 132 33.46 -2.30 22.69
C MET A 132 32.58 -2.52 23.93
N PRO A 133 32.16 -1.46 24.64
CA PRO A 133 31.17 -1.55 25.71
C PRO A 133 29.86 -2.19 25.24
N ALA A 134 29.11 -2.82 26.17
CA ALA A 134 27.83 -3.47 25.87
C ALA A 134 26.78 -2.52 25.25
N GLY A 135 26.86 -1.22 25.54
CA GLY A 135 26.00 -0.19 24.97
C GLY A 135 26.12 -0.03 23.46
N ASP A 136 27.24 -0.47 22.86
CA ASP A 136 27.50 -0.43 21.42
C ASP A 136 26.93 -1.62 20.64
N PHE A 137 26.16 -2.48 21.32
CA PHE A 137 25.53 -3.66 20.74
C PHE A 137 24.01 -3.62 20.92
N TYR A 138 23.28 -4.19 19.95
CA TYR A 138 21.84 -4.35 20.11
C TYR A 138 21.50 -5.38 21.20
N ARG A 139 20.56 -5.06 22.08
CA ARG A 139 20.07 -6.01 23.08
C ARG A 139 19.18 -7.10 22.47
N ARG A 140 19.25 -8.32 23.03
CA ARG A 140 18.39 -9.46 22.72
C ARG A 140 17.38 -9.63 23.83
N SER A 141 16.15 -9.18 23.62
CA SER A 141 15.07 -9.36 24.61
C SER A 141 14.69 -10.82 24.87
N LYS A 142 14.97 -11.72 23.91
CA LYS A 142 14.57 -13.14 23.98
C LYS A 142 15.57 -14.03 24.73
N TYR A 143 16.80 -13.57 24.97
CA TYR A 143 17.88 -14.41 25.51
C TYR A 143 18.58 -13.67 26.65
N PRO A 144 18.10 -13.79 27.89
CA PRO A 144 18.64 -13.03 29.02
C PRO A 144 20.12 -13.35 29.29
N ASP A 145 20.55 -14.59 29.07
CA ASP A 145 21.93 -15.05 29.34
C ASP A 145 22.97 -14.49 28.36
N VAL A 146 22.52 -14.09 27.17
CA VAL A 146 23.36 -13.42 26.16
C VAL A 146 22.61 -12.17 25.71
N PRO A 147 22.64 -11.12 26.54
CA PRO A 147 21.72 -10.00 26.41
C PRO A 147 22.02 -9.12 25.20
N ILE A 148 23.12 -9.36 24.47
CA ILE A 148 23.54 -8.56 23.32
C ILE A 148 23.75 -9.40 22.05
N ARG A 149 23.74 -8.74 20.88
CA ARG A 149 24.12 -9.35 19.60
C ARG A 149 25.64 -9.50 19.47
N SER A 150 26.06 -10.38 18.56
CA SER A 150 27.47 -10.65 18.25
C SER A 150 28.17 -9.52 17.51
N ASP A 151 27.42 -8.70 16.77
CA ASP A 151 27.95 -7.60 15.98
C ASP A 151 27.59 -6.27 16.65
N CYS A 152 28.55 -5.36 16.68
CA CYS A 152 28.30 -4.00 17.16
C CYS A 152 27.30 -3.29 16.25
N MET A 153 26.64 -2.25 16.76
CA MET A 153 25.61 -1.51 16.04
C MET A 153 26.12 -0.95 14.70
N GLY A 154 27.38 -0.51 14.64
CA GLY A 154 28.00 -0.01 13.41
C GLY A 154 28.17 -1.09 12.34
N CYS A 155 28.71 -2.26 12.71
CA CYS A 155 28.84 -3.40 11.79
C CYS A 155 27.50 -3.95 11.35
N GLU A 156 26.53 -4.06 12.27
CA GLU A 156 25.16 -4.47 11.94
C GLU A 156 24.49 -3.46 10.99
N ARG A 157 24.72 -2.15 11.15
CA ARG A 157 24.20 -1.12 10.24
C ARG A 157 24.80 -1.27 8.84
N LYS A 158 26.12 -1.43 8.73
CA LYS A 158 26.81 -1.71 7.45
C LYS A 158 26.29 -2.99 6.82
N LEU A 159 26.10 -4.05 7.61
CA LEU A 159 25.55 -5.32 7.13
C LEU A 159 24.13 -5.13 6.57
N ARG A 160 23.27 -4.36 7.24
CA ARG A 160 21.91 -4.06 6.76
C ARG A 160 21.88 -3.28 5.45
N GLN A 161 22.96 -2.57 5.13
CA GLN A 161 23.16 -1.88 3.85
C GLN A 161 23.79 -2.79 2.77
N THR A 162 23.70 -4.12 2.92
CA THR A 162 24.15 -5.07 1.90
C THR A 162 22.98 -5.76 1.23
N LEU A 163 23.16 -6.10 -0.05
CA LEU A 163 22.19 -6.89 -0.81
C LEU A 163 21.84 -8.21 -0.10
N PHE A 164 22.85 -8.92 0.44
CA PHE A 164 22.67 -10.15 1.20
C PHE A 164 21.67 -9.99 2.36
N ALA A 165 21.85 -8.96 3.20
CA ALA A 165 21.02 -8.77 4.38
C ALA A 165 19.58 -8.41 4.01
N ASN A 166 19.40 -7.55 2.99
CA ASN A 166 18.08 -7.16 2.51
C ASN A 166 17.35 -8.33 1.84
N ALA A 167 18.02 -9.12 1.01
CA ALA A 167 17.45 -10.31 0.38
C ALA A 167 17.06 -11.36 1.42
N SER A 168 17.96 -11.61 2.38
CA SER A 168 17.69 -12.51 3.51
C SER A 168 16.48 -12.07 4.33
N ARG A 169 16.30 -10.75 4.51
CA ARG A 169 15.15 -10.18 5.21
C ARG A 169 13.84 -10.41 4.45
N LEU A 170 13.83 -10.33 3.12
CA LEU A 170 12.66 -10.67 2.30
C LEU A 170 12.25 -12.14 2.50
N VAL A 171 13.21 -13.07 2.43
CA VAL A 171 12.95 -14.51 2.66
C VAL A 171 12.43 -14.76 4.07
N TYR A 172 13.05 -14.14 5.08
CA TYR A 172 12.59 -14.23 6.47
C TYR A 172 11.15 -13.75 6.64
N ASN A 173 10.82 -12.58 6.07
CA ASN A 173 9.48 -12.01 6.12
C ASN A 173 8.45 -12.90 5.40
N ALA A 174 8.80 -13.46 4.24
CA ALA A 174 7.97 -14.41 3.51
C ALA A 174 7.64 -15.63 4.38
N ARG A 175 8.65 -16.28 4.96
CA ARG A 175 8.48 -17.42 5.87
C ARG A 175 7.61 -17.10 7.09
N SER A 176 7.84 -15.93 7.70
CA SER A 176 7.05 -15.48 8.86
C SER A 176 5.58 -15.30 8.50
N ARG A 177 5.29 -14.68 7.34
CA ARG A 177 3.92 -14.47 6.84
C ARG A 177 3.24 -15.78 6.48
N SER A 178 3.95 -16.67 5.77
CA SER A 178 3.47 -18.01 5.44
C SER A 178 3.10 -18.82 6.68
N LYS A 179 3.97 -18.83 7.70
CA LYS A 179 3.68 -19.52 8.97
C LYS A 179 2.41 -19.00 9.63
N LYS A 180 2.18 -17.68 9.64
CA LYS A 180 0.97 -17.08 10.21
C LYS A 180 -0.32 -17.44 9.45
N ARG A 181 -0.21 -17.79 8.18
CA ARG A 181 -1.34 -18.17 7.31
C ARG A 181 -1.45 -19.68 7.08
N ASN A 182 -0.57 -20.47 7.69
CA ASN A 182 -0.42 -21.90 7.41
C ASN A 182 -0.20 -22.20 5.91
N GLU A 183 0.58 -21.35 5.22
CA GLU A 183 0.95 -21.50 3.81
C GLU A 183 2.38 -22.04 3.68
N ILE A 184 2.69 -22.69 2.55
CA ILE A 184 4.04 -23.18 2.25
C ILE A 184 4.94 -22.01 1.80
N CYS A 185 6.21 -22.02 2.21
CA CYS A 185 7.24 -21.10 1.73
C CYS A 185 8.52 -21.87 1.40
N ILE A 186 8.80 -22.08 0.11
CA ILE A 186 10.02 -22.74 -0.38
C ILE A 186 11.09 -21.75 -0.87
N LEU A 187 10.87 -20.44 -0.67
CA LEU A 187 11.88 -19.45 -1.04
C LEU A 187 13.18 -19.59 -0.25
N THR A 188 14.28 -19.48 -0.99
CA THR A 188 15.65 -19.41 -0.49
C THR A 188 16.22 -18.02 -0.80
N LEU A 189 17.41 -17.73 -0.27
CA LEU A 189 18.14 -16.51 -0.63
C LEU A 189 18.40 -16.46 -2.14
N ASP A 190 18.86 -17.58 -2.71
CA ASP A 190 19.28 -17.65 -4.11
C ASP A 190 18.09 -17.37 -5.03
N HIS A 191 16.91 -17.93 -4.74
CA HIS A 191 15.69 -17.62 -5.49
C HIS A 191 15.38 -16.11 -5.55
N VAL A 192 15.62 -15.36 -4.46
CA VAL A 192 15.39 -13.90 -4.45
C VAL A 192 16.47 -13.15 -5.24
N LEU A 193 17.72 -13.61 -5.19
CA LEU A 193 18.81 -13.03 -5.99
C LEU A 193 18.62 -13.32 -7.49
N ASP A 194 18.15 -14.52 -7.84
CA ASP A 194 17.85 -14.92 -9.21
C ASP A 194 16.69 -14.09 -9.77
N LEU A 195 15.64 -13.84 -8.97
CA LEU A 195 14.58 -12.89 -9.34
C LEU A 195 15.14 -11.50 -9.61
N LEU A 196 16.05 -11.00 -8.76
CA LEU A 196 16.65 -9.67 -8.94
C LEU A 196 17.44 -9.57 -10.25
N LEU A 197 18.22 -10.60 -10.57
CA LEU A 197 18.99 -10.68 -11.81
C LEU A 197 18.07 -10.80 -13.03
N HIS A 198 17.09 -11.70 -12.98
CA HIS A 198 16.12 -11.92 -14.05
C HIS A 198 15.34 -10.63 -14.38
N GLN A 199 15.02 -9.85 -13.35
CA GLN A 199 14.34 -8.56 -13.47
C GLN A 199 15.31 -7.39 -13.71
N LYS A 200 16.61 -7.64 -13.85
CA LYS A 200 17.66 -6.63 -14.07
C LYS A 200 17.59 -5.47 -13.06
N GLY A 201 17.33 -5.78 -11.80
CA GLY A 201 17.21 -4.76 -10.75
C GLY A 201 15.97 -3.87 -10.85
N ARG A 202 14.90 -4.30 -11.53
CA ARG A 202 13.68 -3.49 -11.77
C ARG A 202 12.43 -4.12 -11.18
N CYS A 203 11.46 -3.27 -10.87
CA CYS A 203 10.11 -3.64 -10.46
C CYS A 203 9.42 -4.43 -11.58
N ALA A 204 8.85 -5.60 -11.25
CA ALA A 204 8.16 -6.45 -12.23
C ALA A 204 6.96 -5.79 -12.91
N TYR A 205 6.33 -4.81 -12.25
CA TYR A 205 5.10 -4.19 -12.74
C TYR A 205 5.37 -2.89 -13.50
N SER A 206 6.27 -2.05 -12.98
CA SER A 206 6.48 -0.70 -13.52
C SER A 206 7.80 -0.50 -14.24
N GLY A 207 8.74 -1.45 -14.16
CA GLY A 207 10.09 -1.29 -14.71
C GLY A 207 10.97 -0.27 -13.98
N VAL A 208 10.44 0.40 -12.94
CA VAL A 208 11.21 1.30 -12.06
C VAL A 208 12.35 0.53 -11.42
N VAL A 209 13.54 1.13 -11.39
CA VAL A 209 14.71 0.54 -10.72
C VAL A 209 14.42 0.45 -9.22
N ILE A 210 14.64 -0.72 -8.63
CA ILE A 210 14.39 -0.94 -7.20
C ILE A 210 15.64 -0.65 -6.38
N GLU A 211 15.46 0.04 -5.25
CA GLU A 211 16.53 0.28 -4.29
C GLU A 211 16.75 -0.98 -3.44
N THR A 212 17.97 -1.53 -3.48
CA THR A 212 18.33 -2.83 -2.90
C THR A 212 19.25 -2.73 -1.68
N LEU A 213 19.90 -1.58 -1.47
CA LEU A 213 20.89 -1.37 -0.42
C LEU A 213 20.29 -0.63 0.77
N PHE A 214 19.52 0.42 0.53
CA PHE A 214 18.99 1.24 1.61
C PHE A 214 17.63 0.74 2.07
N SER A 215 17.54 0.40 3.36
CA SER A 215 16.24 0.26 4.02
C SER A 215 15.54 1.62 4.08
N ASN A 216 14.21 1.65 3.99
CA ASN A 216 13.42 2.88 4.11
C ASN A 216 13.75 3.96 3.07
N SER A 217 14.06 3.55 1.84
CA SER A 217 14.23 4.42 0.68
C SER A 217 12.98 4.48 -0.19
N HIS A 218 13.00 5.39 -1.17
CA HIS A 218 12.09 5.34 -2.30
C HIS A 218 12.35 4.08 -3.13
N TRP A 219 11.30 3.48 -3.67
CA TRP A 219 11.38 2.29 -4.52
C TRP A 219 12.10 1.10 -3.91
N ARG A 220 12.14 1.04 -2.58
CA ARG A 220 12.70 -0.12 -1.88
C ARG A 220 12.01 -1.38 -2.39
N TRP A 221 12.78 -2.42 -2.66
CA TRP A 221 12.18 -3.66 -3.13
C TRP A 221 11.27 -4.31 -2.08
N SER A 222 10.30 -5.03 -2.59
CA SER A 222 9.40 -5.90 -1.85
C SER A 222 9.15 -7.14 -2.66
N LEU A 223 8.83 -8.22 -1.95
CA LEU A 223 8.39 -9.46 -2.54
C LEU A 223 6.86 -9.48 -2.64
N GLU A 224 6.34 -9.82 -3.82
CA GLU A 224 4.90 -9.91 -4.10
C GLU A 224 4.55 -11.27 -4.70
N ARG A 225 3.38 -11.81 -4.35
CA ARG A 225 2.88 -13.07 -4.90
C ARG A 225 2.02 -12.80 -6.13
N LYS A 226 2.31 -13.47 -7.25
CA LYS A 226 1.49 -13.42 -8.47
C LYS A 226 0.07 -13.95 -8.21
N ASN A 227 -0.03 -15.04 -7.46
CA ASN A 227 -1.28 -15.63 -6.99
C ASN A 227 -1.33 -15.67 -5.46
N ASN A 228 -2.27 -14.92 -4.89
CA ASN A 228 -2.47 -14.84 -3.44
C ASN A 228 -3.01 -16.12 -2.78
N LEU A 229 -3.49 -17.11 -3.56
CA LEU A 229 -3.90 -18.43 -3.05
C LEU A 229 -2.72 -19.40 -2.92
N ALA A 230 -1.62 -19.12 -3.62
CA ALA A 230 -0.42 -19.93 -3.55
C ALA A 230 0.55 -19.39 -2.48
N GLY A 231 1.36 -20.29 -1.96
CA GLY A 231 2.46 -19.97 -1.06
C GLY A 231 3.57 -19.15 -1.73
N TYR A 232 4.66 -18.93 -1.00
CA TYR A 232 5.82 -18.26 -1.56
C TYR A 232 6.74 -19.30 -2.22
N SER A 233 6.79 -19.27 -3.55
CA SER A 233 7.68 -20.07 -4.40
C SER A 233 8.39 -19.19 -5.43
N PRO A 234 9.49 -19.65 -6.05
CA PRO A 234 10.17 -18.91 -7.12
C PRO A 234 9.22 -18.52 -8.26
N ASP A 235 8.36 -19.45 -8.68
CA ASP A 235 7.45 -19.22 -9.82
C ASP A 235 6.29 -18.27 -9.48
N ASN A 236 5.85 -18.26 -8.22
CA ASN A 236 4.73 -17.46 -7.74
C ASN A 236 5.16 -16.10 -7.17
N CYS A 237 6.46 -15.77 -7.13
CA CYS A 237 6.91 -14.50 -6.58
C CYS A 237 7.56 -13.61 -7.65
N VAL A 238 7.50 -12.31 -7.42
CA VAL A 238 8.23 -11.29 -8.17
C VAL A 238 8.75 -10.22 -7.21
N LEU A 239 9.80 -9.51 -7.62
CA LEU A 239 10.24 -8.30 -6.93
C LEU A 239 9.54 -7.09 -7.51
N ILE A 240 8.97 -6.28 -6.63
CA ILE A 240 8.29 -5.04 -6.97
C ILE A 240 8.85 -3.91 -6.12
N ALA A 241 8.69 -2.67 -6.54
CA ALA A 241 8.88 -1.55 -5.64
C ALA A 241 7.76 -1.54 -4.58
N ALA A 242 8.11 -1.24 -3.33
CA ALA A 242 7.20 -1.35 -2.19
C ALA A 242 5.95 -0.48 -2.32
N GLU A 243 6.02 0.61 -3.09
CA GLU A 243 4.93 1.48 -3.50
C GLU A 243 3.77 0.70 -4.12
N PHE A 244 4.07 -0.38 -4.86
CA PHE A 244 3.09 -1.25 -5.51
C PHE A 244 2.63 -2.42 -4.61
N ASN A 245 3.17 -2.55 -3.39
CA ASN A 245 2.75 -3.59 -2.44
C ASN A 245 1.55 -3.13 -1.61
N THR A 246 0.42 -2.98 -2.29
CA THR A 246 -0.86 -2.64 -1.66
C THR A 246 -1.57 -3.91 -1.22
N SER A 247 -2.17 -3.88 -0.03
CA SER A 247 -2.90 -5.04 0.50
C SER A 247 -4.10 -5.37 -0.38
N ASP A 248 -4.26 -6.64 -0.74
CA ASP A 248 -5.44 -7.12 -1.44
C ASP A 248 -6.64 -7.21 -0.48
N TYR A 249 -7.53 -6.23 -0.56
CA TYR A 249 -8.78 -6.18 0.21
C TYR A 249 -9.94 -6.93 -0.45
N SER A 250 -9.72 -7.58 -1.60
CA SER A 250 -10.79 -8.26 -2.33
C SER A 250 -11.18 -9.60 -1.72
N ARG A 251 -10.37 -10.14 -0.79
CA ARG A 251 -10.56 -11.49 -0.23
C ARG A 251 -10.66 -11.56 1.30
N PRO A 252 -11.56 -10.81 1.97
CA PRO A 252 -11.93 -11.17 3.34
C PRO A 252 -12.56 -12.57 3.35
N ALA A 253 -12.27 -13.35 4.38
CA ALA A 253 -12.94 -14.63 4.60
C ALA A 253 -14.48 -14.42 4.55
N GLY A 254 -15.16 -15.12 3.64
CA GLY A 254 -16.62 -15.07 3.48
C GLY A 254 -17.17 -14.16 2.36
N VAL A 255 -16.33 -13.42 1.62
CA VAL A 255 -16.78 -12.73 0.40
C VAL A 255 -16.84 -13.71 -0.77
N ARG A 256 -18.03 -13.85 -1.40
CA ARG A 256 -18.18 -14.68 -2.61
C ARG A 256 -17.36 -14.09 -3.75
N THR A 257 -16.54 -14.90 -4.40
CA THR A 257 -15.66 -14.51 -5.53
C THR A 257 -16.41 -13.84 -6.67
N SER A 258 -17.68 -14.21 -6.90
CA SER A 258 -18.55 -13.60 -7.91
C SER A 258 -18.80 -12.09 -7.76
N ASN A 259 -18.50 -11.53 -6.59
CA ASN A 259 -18.77 -10.11 -6.28
C ASN A 259 -17.51 -9.23 -6.36
N VAL A 260 -16.36 -9.83 -6.69
CA VAL A 260 -15.09 -9.11 -6.83
C VAL A 260 -14.92 -8.73 -8.30
N ILE A 261 -15.03 -7.44 -8.62
CA ILE A 261 -14.94 -6.93 -9.99
C ILE A 261 -13.54 -6.39 -10.29
N GLY A 262 -12.81 -5.93 -9.27
CA GLY A 262 -11.45 -5.44 -9.35
C GLY A 262 -10.63 -5.83 -8.12
N THR A 263 -9.37 -5.41 -8.11
CA THR A 263 -8.41 -5.75 -7.04
C THR A 263 -7.54 -4.56 -6.71
N ALA A 264 -7.32 -4.27 -5.42
CA ALA A 264 -6.35 -3.26 -5.02
C ALA A 264 -4.90 -3.70 -5.29
N GLN A 265 -4.68 -4.97 -5.63
CA GLN A 265 -3.38 -5.52 -5.99
C GLN A 265 -2.93 -4.96 -7.34
N TRP A 266 -1.68 -4.52 -7.40
CA TRP A 266 -1.06 -4.07 -8.63
C TRP A 266 -0.68 -5.25 -9.54
N SER A 267 -0.70 -5.00 -10.85
CA SER A 267 -0.16 -5.88 -11.88
C SER A 267 0.50 -5.03 -12.97
N ALA A 268 1.27 -5.64 -13.86
CA ALA A 268 1.88 -4.92 -14.99
C ALA A 268 0.80 -4.31 -15.91
N GLU A 269 -0.28 -5.05 -16.17
CA GLU A 269 -1.41 -4.57 -16.96
C GLU A 269 -2.09 -3.37 -16.31
N LYS A 270 -2.23 -3.40 -14.97
CA LYS A 270 -2.83 -2.30 -14.23
C LYS A 270 -1.95 -1.05 -14.24
N VAL A 271 -0.63 -1.20 -14.19
CA VAL A 271 0.31 -0.08 -14.36
C VAL A 271 0.13 0.56 -15.74
N ILE A 272 -0.01 -0.22 -16.80
CA ILE A 272 -0.28 0.31 -18.15
C ILE A 272 -1.65 1.01 -18.19
N TYR A 273 -2.66 0.42 -17.57
CA TYR A 273 -4.03 0.95 -17.56
C TYR A 273 -4.14 2.33 -16.90
N VAL A 274 -3.30 2.65 -15.91
CA VAL A 274 -3.30 3.97 -15.25
C VAL A 274 -3.19 5.10 -16.26
N PHE A 275 -2.37 4.96 -17.30
CA PHE A 275 -2.19 5.99 -18.32
C PHE A 275 -3.51 6.32 -19.02
N GLY A 276 -4.24 5.30 -19.48
CA GLY A 276 -5.56 5.47 -20.10
C GLY A 276 -6.61 5.96 -19.11
N ALA A 277 -6.59 5.45 -17.88
CA ALA A 277 -7.55 5.84 -16.83
C ALA A 277 -7.47 7.34 -16.49
N ARG A 278 -6.28 7.94 -16.54
CA ARG A 278 -6.09 9.38 -16.30
C ARG A 278 -6.86 10.25 -17.31
N LEU A 279 -6.99 9.76 -18.54
CA LEU A 279 -7.64 10.47 -19.64
C LEU A 279 -9.17 10.32 -19.65
N ILE A 280 -9.74 9.43 -18.82
CA ILE A 280 -11.19 9.28 -18.71
C ILE A 280 -11.80 10.59 -18.23
N ASN A 281 -12.71 11.16 -19.03
CA ASN A 281 -13.42 12.38 -18.66
C ASN A 281 -14.44 12.10 -17.53
N ILE A 282 -14.49 12.99 -16.55
CA ILE A 282 -15.49 12.95 -15.47
C ILE A 282 -16.44 14.11 -15.71
N GLU A 283 -17.71 13.80 -15.94
CA GLU A 283 -18.76 14.79 -16.14
C GLU A 283 -18.97 15.62 -14.86
N ARG A 284 -18.47 16.86 -14.87
CA ARG A 284 -18.42 17.73 -13.68
C ARG A 284 -19.80 18.11 -13.17
N SER A 285 -20.76 18.37 -14.06
CA SER A 285 -22.15 18.67 -13.70
C SER A 285 -22.79 17.53 -12.91
N LYS A 286 -22.59 16.29 -13.38
CA LYS A 286 -23.06 15.08 -12.70
C LYS A 286 -22.39 14.87 -11.35
N LEU A 287 -21.07 15.07 -11.27
CA LEU A 287 -20.33 14.99 -10.01
C LEU A 287 -20.84 16.04 -9.01
N ALA A 288 -21.05 17.28 -9.45
CA ALA A 288 -21.59 18.36 -8.64
C ALA A 288 -22.99 18.01 -8.10
N ALA A 289 -23.87 17.48 -8.96
CA ALA A 289 -25.20 17.02 -8.56
C ALA A 289 -25.14 15.87 -7.53
N GLU A 290 -24.21 14.91 -7.71
CA GLU A 290 -23.99 13.81 -6.76
C GLU A 290 -23.46 14.31 -5.40
N VAL A 291 -22.55 15.30 -5.41
CA VAL A 291 -22.04 15.95 -4.19
C VAL A 291 -23.15 16.73 -3.48
N LEU A 292 -23.95 17.51 -4.22
CA LEU A 292 -25.06 18.28 -3.70
C LEU A 292 -26.13 17.36 -3.08
N GLY A 293 -26.50 16.29 -3.80
CA GLY A 293 -27.39 15.25 -3.28
C GLY A 293 -26.82 14.56 -2.04
N ALA A 294 -25.50 14.36 -1.95
CA ALA A 294 -24.86 13.80 -0.77
C ALA A 294 -24.87 14.75 0.43
N ARG A 295 -24.78 16.07 0.23
CA ARG A 295 -24.92 17.09 1.30
C ARG A 295 -26.35 17.10 1.85
N PHE A 296 -27.34 17.23 0.96
CA PHE A 296 -28.76 17.32 1.32
C PHE A 296 -29.46 16.00 1.58
N SER A 297 -28.81 14.87 1.37
CA SER A 297 -29.22 13.57 1.92
C SER A 297 -29.04 13.57 3.45
N ILE A 298 -29.57 14.59 4.11
CA ILE A 298 -30.00 14.52 5.49
C ILE A 298 -30.92 13.31 5.51
N ARG A 299 -30.60 12.32 6.34
CA ARG A 299 -31.63 11.37 6.73
C ARG A 299 -32.72 12.26 7.31
N THR A 300 -33.81 12.46 6.59
CA THR A 300 -35.06 12.85 7.21
C THR A 300 -35.32 11.71 8.18
N TYR A 301 -34.75 11.85 9.37
CA TYR A 301 -35.05 11.03 10.50
C TYR A 301 -36.40 11.51 10.97
N THR A 302 -37.40 11.39 10.10
CA THR A 302 -38.76 11.16 10.53
C THR A 302 -38.63 9.90 11.35
N LYS A 303 -38.59 10.05 12.69
CA LYS A 303 -38.72 8.93 13.62
C LYS A 303 -39.91 8.15 13.08
N PRO A 304 -39.70 6.98 12.45
CA PRO A 304 -40.84 6.23 11.97
C PRO A 304 -41.67 5.99 13.22
N ILE A 305 -42.97 6.34 13.17
CA ILE A 305 -43.91 6.06 14.25
C ILE A 305 -43.62 4.61 14.65
N GLN A 306 -43.21 4.41 15.91
CA GLN A 306 -42.76 3.12 16.38
C GLN A 306 -43.98 2.21 16.49
N GLN A 307 -44.44 1.68 15.36
CA GLN A 307 -45.33 0.54 15.37
C GLN A 307 -44.63 -0.56 16.15
N LYS A 308 -45.24 -0.96 17.27
CA LYS A 308 -44.77 -2.07 18.10
C LYS A 308 -44.66 -3.27 17.18
N ASN A 309 -43.48 -3.89 17.13
CA ASN A 309 -43.26 -5.10 16.34
C ASN A 309 -43.84 -6.28 17.13
N ILE A 310 -45.17 -6.44 17.06
CA ILE A 310 -45.93 -7.45 17.77
C ILE A 310 -45.78 -8.78 17.03
N ALA A 311 -45.57 -9.87 17.78
CA ALA A 311 -45.52 -11.20 17.19
C ALA A 311 -46.93 -11.67 16.78
N ASN A 312 -47.03 -12.40 15.67
CA ASN A 312 -48.27 -13.08 15.29
C ASN A 312 -48.54 -14.31 16.19
N ALA A 313 -49.64 -15.02 15.94
CA ALA A 313 -49.98 -16.25 16.67
C ALA A 313 -48.92 -17.36 16.57
N ALA A 314 -48.05 -17.32 15.53
CA ALA A 314 -46.95 -18.26 15.34
C ALA A 314 -45.62 -17.80 15.99
N GLY A 315 -45.61 -16.68 16.73
CA GLY A 315 -44.40 -16.15 17.35
C GLY A 315 -43.43 -15.45 16.38
N GLU A 316 -43.89 -15.13 15.16
CA GLU A 316 -43.11 -14.46 14.13
C GLU A 316 -43.33 -12.94 14.16
N PHE A 317 -42.32 -12.19 13.76
CA PHE A 317 -42.32 -10.73 13.77
C PHE A 317 -42.40 -10.17 12.35
N CYS A 318 -43.19 -9.11 12.14
CA CYS A 318 -43.31 -8.47 10.83
C CYS A 318 -42.10 -7.58 10.55
N CYS A 319 -41.39 -7.83 9.44
CA CYS A 319 -40.30 -6.98 8.99
C CYS A 319 -40.84 -5.75 8.25
N ARG A 320 -40.61 -4.54 8.78
CA ARG A 320 -41.04 -3.27 8.11
C ARG A 320 -40.35 -2.98 6.77
N GLY A 321 -39.27 -3.70 6.45
CA GLY A 321 -38.55 -3.52 5.18
C GLY A 321 -39.11 -4.33 4.03
N CYS A 322 -39.68 -5.51 4.29
CA CYS A 322 -40.24 -6.40 3.26
C CYS A 322 -41.67 -6.87 3.56
N ASN A 323 -42.30 -6.33 4.60
CA ASN A 323 -43.67 -6.61 5.04
C ASN A 323 -44.01 -8.10 5.21
N SER A 324 -43.03 -8.92 5.59
CA SER A 324 -43.19 -10.36 5.80
C SER A 324 -42.96 -10.74 7.26
N TYR A 325 -43.77 -11.65 7.81
CA TYR A 325 -43.54 -12.28 9.11
C TYR A 325 -42.36 -13.26 9.04
N LYS A 326 -41.50 -13.22 10.06
CA LYS A 326 -40.27 -14.02 10.15
C LYS A 326 -39.97 -14.42 11.59
N PRO A 327 -39.28 -15.55 11.82
CA PRO A 327 -38.86 -15.93 13.17
C PRO A 327 -37.89 -14.90 13.77
N ALA A 328 -37.84 -14.82 15.10
CA ALA A 328 -36.95 -13.90 15.84
C ALA A 328 -35.48 -13.97 15.41
N ALA A 329 -35.01 -15.17 15.01
CA ALA A 329 -33.64 -15.40 14.54
C ALA A 329 -33.27 -14.59 13.28
N ASP A 330 -34.26 -14.17 12.48
CA ASP A 330 -34.04 -13.35 11.28
C ASP A 330 -33.88 -11.86 11.60
N PHE A 331 -34.01 -11.46 12.86
CA PHE A 331 -33.83 -10.08 13.32
C PHE A 331 -32.56 -9.94 14.16
N SER A 332 -31.97 -8.75 14.14
CA SER A 332 -30.86 -8.43 15.06
C SER A 332 -31.44 -7.99 16.41
N LYS A 333 -30.72 -8.27 17.50
CA LYS A 333 -31.08 -7.76 18.83
C LYS A 333 -30.93 -6.23 18.89
N GLN A 334 -31.83 -5.56 19.60
CA GLN A 334 -31.78 -4.13 19.91
C GLN A 334 -32.34 -3.91 21.32
N ALA A 335 -31.46 -3.68 22.30
CA ALA A 335 -31.83 -3.57 23.71
C ALA A 335 -32.88 -2.47 23.99
N ALA A 336 -32.86 -1.38 23.21
CA ALA A 336 -33.82 -0.28 23.36
C ALA A 336 -35.21 -0.57 22.77
N ALA A 337 -35.41 -1.69 22.06
CA ALA A 337 -36.72 -2.05 21.51
C ALA A 337 -37.54 -2.82 22.56
N THR A 338 -38.86 -2.61 22.60
CA THR A 338 -39.78 -3.23 23.58
C THR A 338 -39.67 -4.77 23.62
N ASN A 339 -39.42 -5.41 22.48
CA ASN A 339 -39.25 -6.86 22.36
C ASN A 339 -37.79 -7.31 22.24
N GLY A 340 -36.83 -6.39 22.42
CA GLY A 340 -35.40 -6.67 22.27
C GLY A 340 -34.93 -6.93 20.83
N LEU A 341 -35.79 -6.75 19.81
CA LEU A 341 -35.49 -7.02 18.39
C LEU A 341 -35.61 -5.76 17.53
N LYS A 342 -34.80 -5.69 16.46
CA LYS A 342 -34.97 -4.67 15.41
C LYS A 342 -36.29 -4.88 14.67
N GLY A 343 -36.96 -3.78 14.29
CA GLY A 343 -38.16 -3.83 13.44
C GLY A 343 -37.90 -4.13 11.95
N ILE A 344 -36.66 -4.47 11.56
CA ILE A 344 -36.26 -4.78 10.18
C ILE A 344 -35.38 -6.02 10.23
N CYS A 345 -35.67 -7.01 9.37
CA CYS A 345 -34.92 -8.26 9.32
C CYS A 345 -33.47 -8.05 8.86
N LYS A 346 -32.60 -9.02 9.12
CA LYS A 346 -31.18 -9.03 8.75
C LYS A 346 -30.98 -8.84 7.24
N LYS A 347 -31.82 -9.49 6.40
CA LYS A 347 -31.75 -9.37 4.93
C LYS A 347 -32.04 -7.93 4.47
N CYS A 348 -33.15 -7.34 4.91
CA CYS A 348 -33.50 -5.96 4.56
C CYS A 348 -32.47 -4.95 5.09
N THR A 349 -31.96 -5.18 6.31
CA THR A 349 -30.88 -4.35 6.89
C THR A 349 -29.62 -4.43 6.04
N SER A 350 -29.23 -5.63 5.58
CA SER A 350 -28.07 -5.84 4.71
C SER A 350 -28.26 -5.12 3.36
N GLU A 351 -29.43 -5.27 2.74
CA GLU A 351 -29.77 -4.62 1.47
C GLU A 351 -29.77 -3.10 1.58
N HIS A 352 -30.41 -2.55 2.61
CA HIS A 352 -30.40 -1.12 2.89
C HIS A 352 -28.97 -0.61 3.10
N ASN A 353 -28.16 -1.32 3.89
CA ASN A 353 -26.77 -0.96 4.10
C ASN A 353 -25.94 -1.05 2.82
N ARG A 354 -26.22 -2.03 1.94
CA ARG A 354 -25.59 -2.14 0.62
C ARG A 354 -25.93 -0.91 -0.23
N ARG A 355 -27.21 -0.60 -0.43
CA ARG A 355 -27.65 0.57 -1.19
C ARG A 355 -27.08 1.87 -0.64
N TYR A 356 -27.11 2.06 0.68
CA TYR A 356 -26.50 3.22 1.33
C TYR A 356 -25.00 3.30 1.04
N ARG A 357 -24.28 2.18 1.10
CA ARG A 357 -22.86 2.09 0.74
C ARG A 357 -22.59 2.36 -0.74
N GLU A 358 -23.57 2.25 -1.62
CA GLU A 358 -23.39 2.58 -3.04
C GLU A 358 -23.57 4.09 -3.30
N THR A 359 -24.09 4.84 -2.33
CA THR A 359 -24.18 6.32 -2.38
C THR A 359 -22.84 6.97 -2.02
N LEU A 360 -22.62 8.17 -2.56
CA LEU A 360 -21.44 8.98 -2.23
C LEU A 360 -21.38 9.30 -0.73
N ARG A 361 -22.49 9.78 -0.15
CA ARG A 361 -22.60 10.08 1.29
C ARG A 361 -22.26 8.86 2.15
N GLY A 362 -22.80 7.68 1.81
CA GLY A 362 -22.55 6.48 2.58
C GLY A 362 -21.09 6.05 2.57
N GLN A 363 -20.39 6.22 1.44
CA GLN A 363 -18.95 5.96 1.37
C GLN A 363 -18.14 6.98 2.16
N VAL A 364 -18.44 8.28 2.04
CA VAL A 364 -17.79 9.34 2.83
C VAL A 364 -17.91 9.08 4.33
N VAL A 365 -19.12 8.76 4.81
CA VAL A 365 -19.35 8.44 6.23
C VAL A 365 -18.53 7.22 6.67
N ILE A 366 -18.39 6.20 5.83
CA ILE A 366 -17.57 5.02 6.13
C ILE A 366 -16.09 5.40 6.20
N LEU A 367 -15.58 6.17 5.24
CA LEU A 367 -14.19 6.64 5.25
C LEU A 367 -13.89 7.42 6.53
N MET A 368 -14.77 8.33 6.93
CA MET A 368 -14.64 9.09 8.18
C MET A 368 -14.66 8.21 9.42
N CYS A 369 -15.59 7.25 9.51
CA CYS A 369 -15.65 6.31 10.63
C CYS A 369 -14.35 5.50 10.77
N LEU A 370 -13.81 5.02 9.64
CA LEU A 370 -12.54 4.29 9.60
C LEU A 370 -11.36 5.20 9.99
N ALA A 371 -11.31 6.42 9.48
CA ALA A 371 -10.28 7.40 9.80
C ALA A 371 -10.30 7.77 11.29
N ARG A 372 -11.47 8.02 11.86
CA ARG A 372 -11.66 8.31 13.29
C ARG A 372 -11.18 7.16 14.18
N ALA A 373 -11.54 5.92 13.82
CA ALA A 373 -11.07 4.73 14.55
C ALA A 373 -9.53 4.61 14.52
N ARG A 374 -8.91 4.81 13.34
CA ARG A 374 -7.45 4.80 13.19
C ARG A 374 -6.78 5.93 13.99
N SER A 375 -7.38 7.13 14.00
CA SER A 375 -6.89 8.27 14.77
C SER A 375 -6.85 7.97 16.27
N ARG A 376 -7.92 7.36 16.80
CA ARG A 376 -7.98 6.93 18.21
C ARG A 376 -6.88 5.92 18.56
N ILE A 377 -6.69 4.91 17.72
CA ILE A 377 -5.63 3.90 17.91
C ILE A 377 -4.24 4.56 17.96
N ARG A 378 -4.01 5.60 17.14
CA ARG A 378 -2.75 6.33 17.08
C ARG A 378 -2.64 7.50 18.05
N ARG A 379 -3.72 7.81 18.79
CA ARG A 379 -3.82 9.01 19.66
C ARG A 379 -3.52 10.31 18.90
N GLN A 380 -4.01 10.43 17.68
CA GLN A 380 -3.84 11.62 16.83
C GLN A 380 -5.15 12.43 16.75
N ALA A 381 -5.02 13.74 16.49
CA ALA A 381 -6.15 14.64 16.30
C ALA A 381 -7.06 14.20 15.14
N PHE A 382 -8.36 14.48 15.25
CA PHE A 382 -9.35 14.22 14.21
C PHE A 382 -10.33 15.38 14.16
N SER A 383 -10.37 16.11 13.05
CA SER A 383 -11.24 17.28 12.87
C SER A 383 -12.03 17.27 11.56
N LEU A 384 -12.02 16.16 10.82
CA LEU A 384 -12.77 16.07 9.56
C LEU A 384 -14.28 15.93 9.80
N GLU A 385 -15.03 16.66 8.99
CA GLU A 385 -16.48 16.55 8.85
C GLU A 385 -16.90 15.89 7.52
N VAL A 386 -18.20 15.62 7.35
CA VAL A 386 -18.71 15.01 6.12
C VAL A 386 -18.50 15.95 4.94
N ASP A 387 -18.77 17.23 5.15
CA ASP A 387 -18.66 18.24 4.11
C ASP A 387 -17.20 18.47 3.69
N ASP A 388 -16.23 18.39 4.62
CA ASP A 388 -14.81 18.46 4.26
C ASP A 388 -14.41 17.39 3.24
N VAL A 389 -14.92 16.17 3.38
CA VAL A 389 -14.59 15.08 2.46
C VAL A 389 -15.37 15.22 1.14
N LEU A 390 -16.60 15.73 1.18
CA LEU A 390 -17.36 16.05 -0.03
C LEU A 390 -16.71 17.19 -0.81
N ASP A 391 -16.16 18.20 -0.13
CA ASP A 391 -15.36 19.27 -0.72
C ASP A 391 -14.13 18.67 -1.42
N MET A 392 -13.42 17.73 -0.77
CA MET A 392 -12.30 17.03 -1.42
C MET A 392 -12.75 16.29 -2.69
N VAL A 393 -13.91 15.63 -2.70
CA VAL A 393 -14.44 14.97 -3.90
C VAL A 393 -14.64 15.98 -5.03
N TYR A 394 -15.29 17.11 -4.72
CA TYR A 394 -15.60 18.14 -5.72
C TYR A 394 -14.35 18.85 -6.23
N LEU A 395 -13.52 19.35 -5.31
CA LEU A 395 -12.28 20.07 -5.60
C LEU A 395 -11.32 19.18 -6.40
N GLN A 396 -11.16 17.91 -6.04
CA GLN A 396 -10.34 16.97 -6.82
C GLN A 396 -11.01 16.47 -8.11
N GLY A 397 -12.25 16.89 -8.40
CA GLY A 397 -12.99 16.45 -9.57
C GLY A 397 -13.29 14.97 -9.62
N GLY A 398 -13.45 14.34 -8.45
CA GLY A 398 -13.65 12.90 -8.35
C GLY A 398 -12.43 12.10 -8.76
N ARG A 399 -11.22 12.69 -8.74
CA ARG A 399 -9.96 12.03 -9.12
C ARG A 399 -9.05 11.79 -7.93
N CYS A 400 -8.18 10.79 -8.08
CA CYS A 400 -7.09 10.52 -7.15
C CYS A 400 -6.12 11.70 -7.12
N HIS A 401 -5.78 12.18 -5.92
CA HIS A 401 -4.89 13.32 -5.72
C HIS A 401 -3.49 13.15 -6.34
N TYR A 402 -2.95 11.93 -6.32
CA TYR A 402 -1.61 11.67 -6.88
C TYR A 402 -1.65 11.36 -8.37
N SER A 403 -2.50 10.42 -8.77
CA SER A 403 -2.45 9.86 -10.12
C SER A 403 -3.40 10.51 -11.11
N GLY A 404 -4.45 11.19 -10.65
CA GLY A 404 -5.49 11.75 -11.51
C GLY A 404 -6.49 10.72 -12.04
N VAL A 405 -6.38 9.43 -11.69
CA VAL A 405 -7.36 8.41 -12.08
C VAL A 405 -8.73 8.68 -11.42
N PRO A 406 -9.85 8.46 -12.13
CA PRO A 406 -11.19 8.58 -11.55
C PRO A 406 -11.39 7.65 -10.36
N LEU A 407 -11.92 8.19 -9.27
CA LEU A 407 -12.22 7.44 -8.05
C LEU A 407 -13.56 6.74 -8.15
N GLN A 408 -13.59 5.47 -7.75
CA GLN A 408 -14.80 4.66 -7.68
C GLN A 408 -15.30 4.58 -6.24
N TYR A 409 -16.61 4.74 -6.05
CA TYR A 409 -17.25 4.58 -4.73
C TYR A 409 -18.52 3.72 -4.77
N LYS A 410 -19.11 3.52 -5.95
CA LYS A 410 -20.36 2.75 -6.12
C LYS A 410 -20.19 1.25 -5.91
N ARG A 411 -18.97 0.70 -5.99
CA ARG A 411 -18.73 -0.75 -5.88
C ARG A 411 -17.65 -1.05 -4.84
N ILE A 412 -17.94 -1.98 -3.94
CA ILE A 412 -17.10 -2.29 -2.76
C ILE A 412 -15.72 -2.88 -3.15
N HIS A 413 -15.62 -3.47 -4.35
CA HIS A 413 -14.41 -4.08 -4.90
C HIS A 413 -14.13 -3.61 -6.33
N ALA A 414 -14.39 -2.33 -6.65
CA ALA A 414 -13.92 -1.77 -7.91
C ALA A 414 -12.44 -1.37 -7.81
N ASP A 415 -11.79 -1.33 -8.97
CA ASP A 415 -10.50 -0.65 -9.12
C ASP A 415 -10.67 0.84 -8.83
N TRP A 416 -9.59 1.47 -8.38
CA TRP A 416 -9.52 2.91 -8.10
C TRP A 416 -10.50 3.34 -7.01
N ARG A 417 -10.76 2.44 -6.05
CA ARG A 417 -11.71 2.74 -4.97
C ARG A 417 -11.22 3.91 -4.14
N MET A 418 -12.12 4.87 -3.89
CA MET A 418 -11.85 6.04 -3.06
C MET A 418 -11.41 5.65 -1.65
N SER A 419 -10.30 6.22 -1.21
CA SER A 419 -9.72 6.09 0.13
C SER A 419 -9.24 7.47 0.62
N LEU A 420 -9.20 7.64 1.94
CA LEU A 420 -8.69 8.85 2.58
C LEU A 420 -7.21 8.66 2.94
N GLU A 421 -6.36 9.57 2.50
CA GLU A 421 -4.91 9.54 2.73
C GLU A 421 -4.45 10.80 3.47
N ARG A 422 -3.44 10.66 4.33
CA ARG A 422 -2.82 11.78 5.02
C ARG A 422 -1.56 12.20 4.29
N LEU A 423 -1.38 13.50 4.05
CA LEU A 423 -0.16 14.03 3.42
C LEU A 423 1.03 13.89 4.37
N ASP A 424 0.86 14.26 5.64
CA ASP A 424 1.79 14.01 6.72
C ASP A 424 1.24 12.97 7.71
N ASN A 425 1.95 11.87 7.88
CA ASN A 425 1.60 10.78 8.79
C ASN A 425 1.75 11.15 10.27
N SER A 426 2.53 12.19 10.61
CA SER A 426 2.69 12.71 11.96
C SER A 426 1.47 13.53 12.40
N ILE A 427 0.78 14.14 11.45
CA ILE A 427 -0.45 14.92 11.68
C ILE A 427 -1.68 13.99 11.62
N GLY A 428 -2.70 14.37 12.39
CA GLY A 428 -4.00 13.69 12.42
C GLY A 428 -4.81 13.83 11.13
N TYR A 429 -6.07 13.41 11.19
CA TYR A 429 -7.00 13.58 10.07
C TYR A 429 -7.67 14.95 10.15
N THR A 430 -7.21 15.91 9.34
CA THR A 430 -7.70 17.29 9.27
C THR A 430 -7.93 17.69 7.81
N LYS A 431 -8.76 18.72 7.57
CA LYS A 431 -9.08 19.19 6.20
C LYS A 431 -7.84 19.49 5.37
N VAL A 432 -6.83 20.12 5.99
CA VAL A 432 -5.57 20.53 5.33
C VAL A 432 -4.55 19.40 5.17
N ASN A 433 -4.66 18.32 5.94
CA ASN A 433 -3.70 17.20 5.92
C ASN A 433 -4.25 15.96 5.21
N CYS A 434 -5.46 16.01 4.67
CA CYS A 434 -6.11 14.86 4.06
C CYS A 434 -6.47 15.13 2.61
N VAL A 435 -6.33 14.08 1.80
CA VAL A 435 -6.70 14.06 0.39
C VAL A 435 -7.40 12.75 0.06
N LEU A 436 -8.14 12.72 -1.04
CA LEU A 436 -8.70 11.49 -1.56
C LEU A 436 -7.75 10.84 -2.55
N THR A 437 -7.51 9.55 -2.36
CA THR A 437 -6.64 8.74 -3.22
C THR A 437 -7.36 7.46 -3.63
N ALA A 438 -6.91 6.85 -4.72
CA ALA A 438 -7.30 5.49 -5.04
C ALA A 438 -6.61 4.52 -4.07
N ILE A 439 -7.32 3.48 -3.62
CA ILE A 439 -6.83 2.55 -2.60
C ILE A 439 -5.51 1.87 -3.01
N GLU A 440 -5.29 1.68 -4.31
CA GLU A 440 -4.05 1.17 -4.90
C GLU A 440 -2.83 2.02 -4.55
N PHE A 441 -3.02 3.34 -4.36
CA PHE A 441 -1.99 4.29 -3.99
C PHE A 441 -1.92 4.55 -2.47
N ASN A 442 -2.74 3.87 -1.67
CA ASN A 442 -2.72 3.96 -0.21
C ASN A 442 -1.81 2.88 0.38
N THR A 443 -0.51 3.00 0.10
CA THR A 443 0.50 2.04 0.52
C THR A 443 0.99 2.35 1.94
N PRO A 444 0.94 1.38 2.88
CA PRO A 444 1.41 1.63 4.24
C PRO A 444 2.89 2.00 4.30
N ASP A 445 3.20 3.17 4.85
CA ASP A 445 4.57 3.57 5.13
C ASP A 445 4.99 3.19 6.56
N TYR A 446 5.84 2.17 6.66
CA TYR A 446 6.39 1.71 7.93
C TYR A 446 7.68 2.44 8.32
N SER A 447 8.26 3.25 7.44
CA SER A 447 9.55 3.91 7.68
C SER A 447 9.47 5.01 8.74
N ARG A 448 8.38 5.77 8.82
CA ARG A 448 8.33 6.96 9.68
C ARG A 448 7.93 6.70 11.14
N ASN A 449 7.10 5.70 11.39
CA ASN A 449 6.47 5.52 12.72
C ASN A 449 7.23 4.60 13.68
N ARG A 450 8.18 3.78 13.17
CA ARG A 450 8.85 2.74 13.97
C ARG A 450 10.32 2.57 13.64
N CYS A 451 10.87 3.38 12.75
CA CYS A 451 12.23 3.15 12.30
C CYS A 451 13.23 3.72 13.30
N THR A 452 14.07 2.83 13.83
CA THR A 452 15.27 3.18 14.58
C THR A 452 16.45 3.52 13.67
N GLU A 453 16.27 3.36 12.37
CA GLU A 453 17.30 3.58 11.34
C GLU A 453 17.05 4.89 10.60
N GLN A 454 18.07 5.35 9.89
CA GLN A 454 17.96 6.48 8.98
C GLN A 454 16.91 6.19 7.90
N VAL A 455 16.05 7.16 7.65
CA VAL A 455 15.01 7.13 6.62
C VAL A 455 15.56 7.87 5.40
N TYR A 456 15.68 7.18 4.27
CA TYR A 456 16.21 7.72 3.02
C TYR A 456 15.10 8.08 2.02
N GLY A 457 13.85 7.73 2.34
CA GLY A 457 12.68 7.94 1.52
C GLY A 457 11.45 7.32 2.16
N THR A 458 10.40 7.13 1.37
CA THR A 458 9.14 6.57 1.84
C THR A 458 8.54 5.67 0.77
N ALA A 459 7.75 4.68 1.15
CA ALA A 459 6.91 3.90 0.23
C ALA A 459 5.55 4.59 -0.05
N GLN A 460 5.27 5.72 0.61
CA GLN A 460 4.10 6.54 0.35
C GLN A 460 4.15 7.12 -1.07
N TRP A 461 3.02 7.14 -1.75
CA TRP A 461 2.90 7.75 -3.08
C TRP A 461 2.95 9.28 -2.98
N SER A 462 3.52 9.91 -4.00
CA SER A 462 3.54 11.36 -4.21
C SER A 462 3.30 11.66 -5.69
N GLN A 463 2.98 12.91 -6.02
CA GLN A 463 2.84 13.33 -7.42
C GLN A 463 4.16 13.15 -8.19
N ALA A 464 5.31 13.46 -7.57
CA ALA A 464 6.63 13.23 -8.18
C ALA A 464 6.84 11.77 -8.58
N LYS A 465 6.45 10.81 -7.74
CA LYS A 465 6.53 9.39 -8.06
C LYS A 465 5.57 8.97 -9.18
N VAL A 466 4.35 9.51 -9.17
CA VAL A 466 3.41 9.26 -10.28
C VAL A 466 4.00 9.79 -11.58
N THR A 467 4.52 11.00 -11.58
CA THR A 467 5.18 11.61 -12.75
C THR A 467 6.38 10.79 -13.20
N HIS A 468 7.18 10.26 -12.26
CA HIS A 468 8.30 9.39 -12.59
C HIS A 468 7.86 8.09 -13.32
N VAL A 469 6.73 7.49 -12.90
CA VAL A 469 6.26 6.22 -13.49
C VAL A 469 5.45 6.43 -14.76
N TRP A 470 4.58 7.45 -14.80
CA TRP A 470 3.57 7.64 -15.85
C TRP A 470 3.65 8.99 -16.57
N GLY A 471 4.66 9.81 -16.30
CA GLY A 471 4.76 11.18 -16.81
C GLY A 471 3.76 12.14 -16.17
N SER A 472 3.94 13.44 -16.43
CA SER A 472 3.04 14.49 -15.96
C SER A 472 1.64 14.32 -16.56
N VAL A 473 0.60 14.67 -15.81
CA VAL A 473 -0.75 14.80 -16.39
C VAL A 473 -0.75 16.09 -17.23
N PRO A 474 -1.29 16.11 -18.46
CA PRO A 474 -1.48 17.36 -19.19
C PRO A 474 -2.25 18.37 -18.33
N ALA A 475 -1.72 19.59 -18.19
CA ALA A 475 -2.28 20.63 -17.32
C ALA A 475 -3.76 20.94 -17.64
N GLU A 476 -4.14 20.86 -18.90
CA GLU A 476 -5.51 21.08 -19.40
C GLU A 476 -6.54 20.11 -18.79
N SER A 477 -6.12 18.92 -18.36
CA SER A 477 -7.01 17.94 -17.73
C SER A 477 -7.26 18.18 -16.24
N VAL A 478 -6.56 19.17 -15.64
CA VAL A 478 -6.58 19.46 -14.20
C VAL A 478 -6.94 20.93 -13.93
N SER A 479 -7.88 21.49 -14.68
CA SER A 479 -8.48 22.78 -14.27
C SER A 479 -9.31 22.56 -13.00
N PHE A 480 -8.89 23.21 -11.92
CA PHE A 480 -9.61 23.21 -10.64
C PHE A 480 -10.66 24.33 -10.69
N PRO A 481 -11.95 24.02 -10.50
CA PRO A 481 -12.97 25.06 -10.40
C PRO A 481 -12.76 25.89 -9.11
N LEU A 482 -13.21 27.14 -9.15
CA LEU A 482 -13.34 27.95 -7.96
C LEU A 482 -14.30 27.27 -6.95
N PRO A 483 -14.14 27.51 -5.64
CA PRO A 483 -15.02 26.93 -4.62
C PRO A 483 -16.50 27.19 -4.92
N LEU A 484 -17.37 26.20 -4.68
CA LEU A 484 -18.81 26.31 -4.93
C LEU A 484 -19.46 27.50 -4.20
N ASP A 485 -18.91 27.91 -3.06
CA ASP A 485 -19.48 28.99 -2.24
C ASP A 485 -19.16 30.40 -2.78
N SER A 486 -18.51 30.49 -3.94
CA SER A 486 -18.24 31.75 -4.65
C SER A 486 -19.22 32.04 -5.80
N ALA A 487 -20.24 31.21 -5.97
CA ALA A 487 -21.36 31.38 -6.91
C ALA A 487 -22.68 31.22 -6.15
#